data_AF-A0A9X5XHB8-F1
#
_entry.id   AF-A0A9X5XHB8-F1
#
_cell.length_a   1.000
_cell.length_b   1.000
_cell.length_c   1.000
_cell.angle_alpha   90.00
_cell.angle_beta   90.00
_cell.angle_gamma   90.00
#
_symmetry.space_group_name_H-M   'P 1'
#
loop_
_entity.id
_entity.type
_entity.pdbx_description
1 polymer ?
#
loop_
_entity_poly.entity_id
_entity_poly.type
_entity_poly.pdbx_seq_one_letter_code
_entity_poly.pdbx_strand_id
1 'polypeptide(L)' 'MNPSASASSNEPDEELMRALYREHAGPLLAYVLRLVAGDRQRAEDVVQETLIR' A
#
# COMPACT_ATOMS: atom_id res chain seq x y z
N MET A 1 -8.51 -8.33 -35.50
CA MET A 1 -7.71 -8.18 -34.27
C MET A 1 -8.64 -7.72 -33.15
N ASN A 2 -8.98 -8.60 -32.20
CA ASN A 2 -9.77 -8.23 -31.02
C ASN A 2 -8.82 -7.82 -29.88
N PRO A 3 -8.95 -6.62 -29.28
CA PRO A 3 -8.24 -6.26 -28.06
C PRO A 3 -9.19 -6.33 -26.87
N SER A 4 -9.35 -7.50 -26.21
CA SER A 4 -10.16 -7.58 -24.97
C SER A 4 -9.76 -8.70 -24.01
N ALA A 5 -8.50 -9.16 -24.02
CA ALA A 5 -8.08 -10.31 -23.21
C ALA A 5 -6.99 -9.99 -22.15
N SER A 6 -6.86 -8.74 -21.69
CA SER A 6 -5.80 -8.39 -20.74
C SER A 6 -6.19 -7.54 -19.53
N ALA A 7 -7.49 -7.27 -19.30
CA ALA A 7 -7.93 -6.47 -18.14
C ALA A 7 -8.22 -7.30 -16.87
N SER A 8 -8.42 -8.63 -16.99
CA SER A 8 -8.98 -9.45 -15.90
C SER A 8 -7.97 -9.99 -14.89
N SER A 9 -6.66 -9.86 -15.13
CA SER A 9 -5.62 -10.34 -14.23
C SER A 9 -5.12 -9.29 -13.23
N ASN A 10 -5.42 -8.00 -13.42
CA ASN A 10 -4.86 -6.92 -12.58
C ASN A 10 -5.85 -6.37 -11.53
N GLU A 11 -7.16 -6.40 -11.81
CA GLU A 11 -8.19 -5.91 -10.87
C GLU A 11 -8.25 -6.66 -9.51
N PRO A 12 -8.21 -8.00 -9.45
CA PRO A 12 -8.22 -8.70 -8.16
C PRO A 12 -6.96 -8.42 -7.34
N ASP A 13 -5.82 -8.19 -7.99
CA ASP A 13 -4.55 -7.84 -7.32
C ASP A 13 -4.59 -6.40 -6.77
N GLU A 14 -5.21 -5.47 -7.50
CA GLU A 14 -5.41 -4.09 -7.02
C GLU A 14 -6.41 -4.00 -5.86
N GLU A 15 -7.50 -4.78 -5.88
CA GLU A 15 -8.46 -4.84 -4.78
C GLU A 15 -7.84 -5.48 -3.53
N LEU A 16 -7.04 -6.54 -3.73
CA LEU A 16 -6.25 -7.17 -2.66
C LEU A 16 -5.24 -6.18 -2.05
N MET A 17 -4.51 -5.43 -2.88
CA MET A 17 -3.61 -4.37 -2.43
C MET A 17 -4.36 -3.29 -1.65
N ARG A 18 -5.53 -2.84 -2.13
CA ARG A 18 -6.40 -1.89 -1.40
C ARG A 18 -6.89 -2.43 -0.06
N ALA A 19 -7.20 -3.71 0.03
CA ALA A 19 -7.61 -4.35 1.27
C ALA A 19 -6.45 -4.37 2.29
N LEU A 20 -5.27 -4.83 1.88
CA LEU A 20 -4.06 -4.83 2.71
C LEU A 20 -3.70 -3.43 3.20
N TYR A 21 -3.81 -2.42 2.32
CA TYR A 21 -3.56 -1.04 2.68
C TYR A 21 -4.56 -0.54 3.74
N ARG A 22 -5.86 -0.79 3.55
CA ARG A 22 -6.90 -0.40 4.53
C ARG A 22 -6.70 -1.07 5.88
N GLU A 23 -6.31 -2.34 5.89
CA GLU A 23 -6.17 -3.12 7.12
C GLU A 23 -4.88 -2.79 7.89
N HIS A 24 -3.77 -2.56 7.17
CA HIS A 24 -2.45 -2.48 7.80
C HIS A 24 -1.81 -1.09 7.81
N ALA A 25 -2.21 -0.16 6.92
CA ALA A 25 -1.53 1.14 6.83
C ALA A 25 -1.70 1.98 8.10
N GLY A 26 -2.87 1.92 8.77
CA GLY A 26 -3.10 2.66 10.01
C GLY A 26 -2.18 2.23 11.16
N PRO A 27 -2.19 0.94 11.56
CA PRO A 27 -1.29 0.42 12.58
C PRO A 27 0.19 0.57 12.21
N LEU A 28 0.55 0.34 10.95
CA LEU A 28 1.94 0.47 10.48
C LEU A 28 2.41 1.92 10.53
N LEU A 29 1.60 2.88 10.08
CA LEU A 29 1.91 4.31 10.17
C LEU A 29 2.07 4.76 11.62
N ALA A 30 1.21 4.31 12.54
CA ALA A 30 1.31 4.63 13.96
C ALA A 30 2.60 4.08 14.60
N TYR A 31 3.03 2.89 14.18
CA TYR A 31 4.31 2.31 14.61
C TYR A 31 5.50 3.10 14.07
N VAL A 32 5.54 3.38 12.78
CA VAL A 32 6.65 4.08 12.14
C VAL A 32 6.76 5.52 12.63
N LEU A 33 5.64 6.23 12.85
CA LEU A 33 5.62 7.57 13.44
C LEU A 33 6.41 7.64 14.76
N ARG A 34 6.38 6.57 15.57
CA ARG A 34 7.15 6.51 16.83
C ARG A 34 8.65 6.30 16.57
N LEU A 35 9.02 5.59 15.51
CA LEU A 35 10.42 5.35 15.12
C LEU A 35 11.08 6.60 14.55
N VAL A 36 10.33 7.45 13.84
CA VAL A 36 10.84 8.66 13.19
C VAL A 36 10.57 9.93 14.00
N ALA A 37 10.39 9.81 15.31
CA ALA A 37 10.17 10.92 16.24
C ALA A 37 9.00 11.86 15.84
N GLY A 38 7.95 11.31 15.23
CA GLY A 38 6.76 12.05 14.80
C GLY A 38 6.86 12.70 13.42
N ASP A 39 7.95 12.51 12.68
CA ASP A 39 8.08 12.97 11.29
C ASP A 39 7.11 12.22 10.37
N ARG A 40 5.97 12.85 10.09
CA ARG A 40 4.90 12.25 9.30
C ARG A 40 5.32 11.94 7.87
N GLN A 41 6.10 12.81 7.24
CA GLN A 41 6.53 12.63 5.85
C GLN A 41 7.41 11.38 5.74
N ARG A 42 8.41 11.27 6.63
CA ARG A 42 9.25 10.07 6.70
C ARG A 42 8.45 8.80 7.01
N ALA A 43 7.44 8.91 7.88
CA ALA A 43 6.64 7.75 8.24
C ALA A 43 5.80 7.25 7.06
N GLU A 44 5.22 8.16 6.28
CA GLU A 44 4.49 7.85 5.06
C GLU A 44 5.43 7.21 4.02
N ASP A 45 6.63 7.75 3.80
CA ASP A 45 7.60 7.19 2.84
C ASP A 45 7.98 5.74 3.18
N VAL A 46 8.24 5.43 4.46
CA VAL A 46 8.59 4.07 4.91
C VAL A 46 7.41 3.11 4.79
N VAL A 47 6.19 3.54 5.14
CA VAL A 47 4.96 2.74 4.99
C VAL A 47 4.75 2.39 3.51
N GLN A 48 4.95 3.35 2.60
CA GLN A 48 4.85 3.12 1.17
C GLN A 48 5.91 2.13 0.67
N GLU A 49 7.20 2.30 1.04
CA GLU A 49 8.25 1.34 0.65
C GLU A 49 7.95 -0.08 1.14
N THR A 50 7.38 -0.20 2.35
CA THR A 50 7.06 -1.49 2.97
C THR A 50 5.88 -2.18 2.29
N LEU A 51 4.86 -1.44 1.86
CA LEU A 51 3.66 -2.00 1.21
C LEU A 51 3.84 -2.23 -0.30
N ILE A 52 4.86 -1.63 -0.91
CA ILE A 52 5.20 -1.79 -2.34
C ILE A 52 6.16 -2.97 -2.58
N ARG A 53 6.88 -3.43 -1.55
CA ARG A 53 7.76 -4.62 -1.62
C ARG A 53 7.05 -5.90 -1.22
#